data_AF-A0A9D6DXC4-F1
#
_entry.id   AF-A0A9D6DXC4-F1
#
_cell.length_a   1.000
_cell.length_b   1.000
_cell.length_c   1.000
_cell.angle_alpha   90.00
_cell.angle_beta   90.00
_cell.angle_gamma   90.00
#
_symmetry.space_group_name_H-M   'P 1'
#
loop_
_entity.id
_entity.type
_entity.pdbx_description
1 polymer ?
#
loop_
_entity_poly.entity_id
_entity_poly.type
_entity_poly.pdbx_seq_one_letter_code
_entity_poly.pdbx_strand_id
1 'polypeptide(L)'
;MSITIQTRFAVDRNQNRKIEPDEIVKFAELSALDENKDQILEGTELTGIHYEYGKDVWAPADAPHVEAEQGVACTIKVQRIRLEDGGLDLNINCNYFPRLA
;
A
#
# COMPACT_ATOMS: atom_id res chain seq x y z
N MET A 1 13.01 18.99 -1.71
CA MET A 1 12.54 18.58 -0.38
C MET A 1 11.87 17.22 -0.58
N SER A 2 12.51 16.14 -0.16
CA SER A 2 11.97 14.79 -0.23
C SER A 2 11.26 14.49 1.09
N ILE A 3 10.00 14.07 1.02
CA ILE A 3 9.27 13.56 2.18
C ILE A 3 9.48 12.05 2.19
N THR A 4 10.23 11.54 3.17
CA THR A 4 10.35 10.10 3.40
C THR A 4 9.19 9.68 4.29
N ILE A 5 8.18 9.05 3.70
CA ILE A 5 7.10 8.39 4.46
C ILE A 5 7.63 7.02 4.85
N GLN A 6 7.81 6.77 6.15
CA GLN A 6 8.13 5.44 6.66
C GLN A 6 6.84 4.63 6.70
N THR A 7 6.60 3.84 5.65
CA THR A 7 5.46 2.92 5.56
C THR A 7 5.83 1.57 6.13
N ARG A 8 4.97 1.02 6.99
CA ARG A 8 5.04 -0.39 7.42
C ARG A 8 4.26 -1.26 6.43
N PHE A 9 4.68 -2.51 6.33
CA PHE A 9 4.00 -3.51 5.52
C PHE A 9 3.52 -4.66 6.41
N ALA A 10 2.43 -5.27 5.99
CA ALA A 10 1.91 -6.49 6.58
C ALA A 10 1.51 -7.47 5.48
N VAL A 11 1.54 -8.76 5.79
CA VAL A 11 1.06 -9.80 4.89
C VAL A 11 -0.10 -10.51 5.58
N ASP A 12 -1.31 -10.36 5.04
CA ASP A 12 -2.53 -11.02 5.53
C ASP A 12 -2.45 -12.53 5.23
N ARG A 13 -1.83 -13.29 6.14
CA ARG A 13 -1.54 -14.71 5.96
C ARG A 13 -2.78 -15.57 6.20
N ASN A 14 -3.68 -15.09 7.05
CA ASN A 14 -4.91 -15.77 7.41
C ASN A 14 -6.11 -15.37 6.51
N GLN A 15 -5.92 -14.41 5.61
CA GLN A 15 -6.89 -13.88 4.65
C GLN A 15 -8.16 -13.32 5.31
N ASN A 16 -8.07 -12.88 6.57
CA ASN A 16 -9.21 -12.41 7.35
C ASN A 16 -9.44 -10.89 7.19
N ARG A 17 -8.59 -10.19 6.42
CA ARG A 17 -8.62 -8.74 6.17
C ARG A 17 -8.40 -7.88 7.42
N LYS A 18 -7.87 -8.45 8.49
CA LYS A 18 -7.50 -7.76 9.73
C LYS A 18 -6.03 -8.05 10.02
N ILE A 19 -5.21 -7.03 9.89
CA ILE A 19 -3.78 -7.15 10.16
C ILE A 19 -3.54 -7.40 11.65
N GLU A 20 -3.02 -8.57 11.97
CA GLU A 20 -2.57 -8.93 13.30
C GLU A 20 -1.12 -8.45 13.53
N PRO A 21 -0.68 -8.17 14.78
CA PRO A 21 0.64 -7.61 15.03
C PRO A 21 1.82 -8.48 14.54
N ASP A 22 1.64 -9.79 14.47
CA ASP A 22 2.61 -10.76 13.95
C ASP A 22 2.62 -10.88 12.42
N GLU A 23 1.62 -10.30 11.75
CA GLU A 23 1.55 -10.18 10.29
C GLU A 23 2.30 -8.94 9.78
N ILE A 24 2.70 -8.04 10.68
CA ILE A 24 3.54 -6.89 10.36
C ILE A 24 4.96 -7.39 10.05
N VAL A 25 5.38 -7.20 8.80
CA VAL A 25 6.65 -7.69 8.30
C VAL A 25 7.66 -6.57 8.12
N LYS A 26 8.93 -6.92 8.25
CA LYS A 26 10.02 -6.06 7.80
C LYS A 26 10.08 -6.07 6.29
N PHE A 27 10.57 -4.98 5.72
CA PHE A 27 10.71 -4.83 4.28
C PHE A 27 11.53 -5.96 3.63
N ALA A 28 12.60 -6.41 4.29
CA ALA A 28 13.41 -7.52 3.82
C ALA A 28 12.68 -8.87 3.76
N GLU A 29 11.56 -9.03 4.47
CA GLU A 29 10.76 -10.26 4.43
C GLU A 29 9.82 -10.28 3.22
N LEU A 30 9.54 -9.12 2.60
CA LEU A 30 8.77 -9.03 1.36
C LEU A 30 9.51 -9.65 0.17
N SER A 31 10.84 -9.77 0.23
CA SER A 31 11.61 -10.43 -0.85
C SER A 31 11.30 -11.92 -1.00
N ALA A 32 10.62 -12.54 -0.02
CA ALA A 32 10.12 -13.90 -0.16
C ALA A 32 8.93 -14.01 -1.11
N LEU A 33 8.27 -12.89 -1.43
CA LEU A 33 7.13 -12.79 -2.34
C LEU A 33 7.54 -12.43 -3.78
N ASP A 34 8.81 -12.10 -4.00
CA ASP A 34 9.39 -11.79 -5.31
C ASP A 34 9.64 -13.11 -6.07
N GLU A 35 8.66 -13.52 -6.86
CA GLU A 35 8.69 -14.81 -7.56
C GLU A 35 9.71 -14.81 -8.70
N ASN A 36 9.89 -13.65 -9.33
CA ASN A 36 10.69 -13.48 -10.54
C ASN A 36 12.13 -12.99 -10.27
N LYS A 37 12.42 -12.57 -9.03
CA LYS A 37 13.70 -12.05 -8.52
C LYS A 37 14.17 -10.74 -9.14
N ASP A 38 13.25 -9.90 -9.60
CA ASP A 38 13.57 -8.61 -10.22
C ASP A 38 13.64 -7.45 -9.21
N GLN A 39 13.48 -7.74 -7.91
CA GLN A 39 13.44 -6.75 -6.82
C GLN A 39 12.23 -5.82 -6.85
N ILE A 40 11.17 -6.20 -7.56
CA ILE A 40 9.94 -5.44 -7.70
C ILE A 40 8.76 -6.36 -7.39
N LEU A 41 7.89 -5.96 -6.46
CA LEU A 41 6.60 -6.63 -6.29
C LEU A 41 5.54 -5.85 -7.05
N GLU A 42 4.89 -6.48 -8.02
CA GLU A 42 3.81 -5.87 -8.79
C GLU A 42 2.73 -6.88 -9.21
N GLY A 43 1.58 -6.36 -9.66
CA GLY A 43 0.48 -7.20 -10.14
C GLY A 43 0.00 -8.20 -9.07
N THR A 44 0.12 -9.49 -9.36
CA THR A 44 -0.34 -10.57 -8.47
C THR A 44 0.53 -10.76 -7.24
N GLU A 45 1.80 -10.35 -7.25
CA GLU A 45 2.70 -10.44 -6.09
C GLU A 45 2.29 -9.49 -4.97
N LEU A 46 1.46 -8.49 -5.27
CA LEU A 46 0.88 -7.57 -4.28
C LEU A 46 -0.27 -8.21 -3.49
N THR A 47 -0.77 -9.38 -3.90
CA THR A 47 -1.93 -10.03 -3.27
C THR A 47 -1.65 -10.35 -1.81
N GLY A 48 -2.53 -9.89 -0.91
CA GLY A 48 -2.39 -10.09 0.53
C GLY A 48 -1.39 -9.15 1.22
N ILE A 49 -0.63 -8.35 0.47
CA ILE A 49 0.20 -7.30 1.05
C ILE A 49 -0.68 -6.12 1.43
N HIS A 50 -0.50 -5.61 2.64
CA HIS A 50 -1.10 -4.38 3.10
C HIS A 50 -0.02 -3.37 3.47
N TYR A 51 -0.26 -2.10 3.16
CA TYR A 51 0.61 -1.00 3.55
C TYR A 51 -0.09 -0.11 4.56
N GLU A 52 0.67 0.38 5.53
CA GLU A 52 0.15 1.36 6.49
C GLU A 52 0.08 2.74 5.84
N TYR A 53 -1.06 3.41 6.03
CA TYR A 53 -1.25 4.82 5.73
C TYR A 53 -1.94 5.49 6.93
N GLY A 54 -1.37 6.57 7.45
CA GLY A 54 -1.87 7.15 8.70
C GLY A 54 -1.57 6.26 9.92
N LYS A 55 -2.29 6.46 11.03
CA LYS A 55 -2.03 5.77 12.29
C LYS A 55 -2.89 4.52 12.41
N ASP A 56 -2.25 3.34 12.35
CA ASP A 56 -2.90 2.04 12.52
C ASP A 56 -4.01 1.76 11.48
N VAL A 57 -3.93 2.39 10.31
CA VAL A 57 -4.83 2.12 9.18
C VAL A 57 -4.05 1.43 8.08
N TRP A 58 -4.62 0.34 7.58
CA TRP A 58 -4.01 -0.56 6.62
C TRP A 58 -4.83 -0.57 5.34
N ALA A 59 -4.17 -0.41 4.19
CA ALA A 59 -4.79 -0.55 2.88
C ALA A 59 -4.19 -1.73 2.12
N PRO A 60 -5.01 -2.46 1.35
CA PRO A 60 -4.51 -3.50 0.46
C PRO A 60 -3.63 -2.90 -0.64
N ALA A 61 -2.54 -3.57 -0.99
CA ALA A 61 -1.65 -3.15 -2.08
C ALA A 61 -2.16 -3.63 -3.45
N ASP A 62 -2.94 -4.70 -3.51
CA ASP A 62 -3.49 -5.29 -4.73
C ASP A 62 -4.79 -4.61 -5.22
N ALA A 63 -5.42 -3.79 -4.39
CA ALA A 63 -6.66 -3.11 -4.70
C ALA A 63 -6.55 -1.57 -4.57
N PRO A 64 -7.30 -0.81 -5.39
CA PRO A 64 -7.43 0.62 -5.18
C PRO A 64 -8.10 0.91 -3.83
N HIS A 65 -7.54 1.87 -3.10
CA HIS A 65 -8.12 2.42 -1.88
C HIS A 65 -8.67 3.82 -2.15
N VAL A 66 -9.81 4.17 -1.55
CA VAL A 66 -10.45 5.47 -1.75
C VAL A 66 -10.48 6.23 -0.43
N GLU A 67 -9.84 7.39 -0.42
CA GLU A 67 -9.90 8.37 0.65
C GLU A 67 -10.80 9.53 0.23
N ALA A 68 -11.74 9.92 1.07
CA ALA A 68 -12.64 11.03 0.79
C ALA A 68 -12.72 11.97 1.99
N GLU A 69 -12.29 13.22 1.80
CA GLU A 69 -12.36 14.26 2.82
C GLU A 69 -12.72 15.61 2.18
N GLN A 70 -13.65 16.35 2.81
CA GLN A 70 -13.97 17.75 2.48
C GLN A 70 -14.18 18.07 0.99
N GLY A 71 -14.87 17.19 0.26
CA GLY A 71 -15.18 17.41 -1.17
C GLY A 71 -14.03 17.05 -2.11
N VAL A 72 -12.98 16.40 -1.61
CA VAL A 72 -11.96 15.73 -2.42
C VAL A 72 -12.13 14.23 -2.20
N ALA A 73 -12.14 13.46 -3.29
CA ALA A 73 -11.96 12.01 -3.22
C ALA A 73 -10.72 11.61 -4.02
N CYS A 74 -9.81 10.89 -3.38
CA CYS A 74 -8.58 10.39 -3.97
C CYS A 74 -8.64 8.86 -4.04
N THR A 75 -8.46 8.33 -5.24
CA THR A 75 -8.19 6.91 -5.45
C THR A 75 -6.69 6.69 -5.44
N ILE A 76 -6.21 5.86 -4.52
CA ILE A 76 -4.81 5.51 -4.33
C ILE A 76 -4.64 4.06 -4.78
N LYS A 77 -3.69 3.80 -5.68
CA LYS A 77 -3.35 2.45 -6.13
C LYS A 77 -1.85 2.24 -6.06
N VAL A 78 -1.41 1.21 -5.35
CA VAL A 78 -0.02 0.75 -5.43
C VAL A 78 0.23 0.19 -6.83
N GLN A 79 1.27 0.70 -7.50
CA GLN A 79 1.72 0.13 -8.77
C GLN A 79 2.74 -0.96 -8.51
N ARG A 80 3.72 -0.67 -7.65
CA ARG A 80 4.80 -1.58 -7.31
C ARG A 80 5.49 -1.21 -6.01
N ILE A 81 6.15 -2.20 -5.40
CA ILE A 81 7.02 -2.06 -4.23
C ILE A 81 8.46 -2.38 -4.67
N ARG A 82 9.40 -1.48 -4.43
CA ARG A 82 10.81 -1.59 -4.85
C ARG A 82 11.66 -2.12 -3.70
N LEU A 83 12.03 -3.40 -3.77
CA LEU A 83 12.72 -4.12 -2.70
C LEU A 83 14.15 -3.65 -2.44
N GLU A 84 14.77 -2.99 -3.41
CA GLU A 84 16.13 -2.46 -3.29
C GLU A 84 16.26 -1.31 -2.27
N ASP A 85 15.25 -0.45 -2.18
CA ASP A 85 15.34 0.83 -1.46
C ASP A 85 14.19 1.09 -0.47
N GLY A 86 13.25 0.16 -0.33
CA GLY A 86 12.07 0.41 0.52
C GLY A 86 10.97 1.20 -0.19
N GLY A 87 11.11 1.43 -1.50
CA GLY A 87 10.26 2.35 -2.24
C GLY A 87 8.85 1.82 -2.48
N LEU A 88 7.87 2.71 -2.43
CA LEU A 88 6.49 2.44 -2.81
C LEU A 88 6.08 3.40 -3.91
N ASP A 89 5.74 2.86 -5.09
CA ASP A 89 5.27 3.67 -6.21
C ASP A 89 3.73 3.66 -6.22
N LEU A 90 3.15 4.83 -6.00
CA LEU A 90 1.70 5.03 -5.92
C LEU A 90 1.18 5.80 -7.13
N ASN A 91 0.02 5.39 -7.63
CA ASN A 91 -0.81 6.20 -8.52
C ASN A 91 -1.95 6.80 -7.70
N ILE A 92 -2.00 8.13 -7.61
CA ILE A 92 -3.00 8.87 -6.84
C ILE A 92 -3.79 9.74 -7.80
N ASN A 93 -5.10 9.48 -7.91
CA ASN A 93 -6.02 10.26 -8.71
C ASN A 93 -7.05 10.93 -7.80
N CYS A 94 -6.96 12.25 -7.66
CA CYS A 94 -7.86 13.03 -6.84
C CYS A 94 -8.86 13.81 -7.69
N ASN A 95 -10.13 13.65 -7.37
CA ASN A 95 -11.22 14.42 -7.98
C ASN A 95 -11.80 15.36 -6.93
N TYR A 96 -11.93 16.63 -7.32
CA TYR A 96 -12.63 17.63 -6.52
C TYR A 96 -14.11 17.65 -6.91
N PHE A 97 -14.97 17.45 -5.91
CA PHE A 97 -16.41 17.61 -5.99
C PHE A 97 -16.78 18.82 -5.14
N PRO A 98 -16.86 20.04 -5.73
CA PRO A 98 -17.40 21.17 -5.00
C PRO A 98 -18.80 20.78 -4.54
N ARG A 99 -19.08 20.92 -3.23
CA ARG A 99 -20.46 20.85 -2.75
C ARG A 99 -21.25 21.89 -3.55
N LEU A 100 -22.22 21.42 -4.34
CA LEU A 100 -23.21 22.29 -4.95
C LEU A 100 -23.92 23.00 -3.79
N ALA A 101 -23.63 24.29 -3.64
CA ALA A 101 -24.28 25.18 -2.69
C ALA A 101 -25.73 25.44 -3.10
#